data_AF-A0A928SYC8-F1
#
_entry.id   AF-A0A928SYC8-F1
#
_cell.length_a   1.000
_cell.length_b   1.000
_cell.length_c   1.000
_cell.angle_alpha   90.00
_cell.angle_beta   90.00
_cell.angle_gamma   90.00
#
_symmetry.space_group_name_H-M   'P 1'
#
loop_
_entity.id
_entity.type
_entity.pdbx_description
1 polymer ?
#
loop_
_entity_poly.entity_id
_entity_poly.type
_entity_poly.pdbx_seq_one_letter_code
_entity_poly.pdbx_strand_id
1 'polypeptide(L)'
;MRRSLLVPWLALLGCAAPRPNGATEPGVEVGEPPPTAPRSAQGTPSGDCPPDEPAPPARRRPKGPRPFINVLPHQDVPLTPTTPARDERIGKVTCKAKHEVWRDEQGRLRVCTVAQPATLFGIDVARDAYTHFYEDGRPYQTHLARPHDLTTAKGDTVPCAADLVVLSTSGNLEHCKLARPATFSGVACRKGESVGFHASGALAGAVVDTPVTVAGAELPAGTRLHWFPDGKLAGGWLAEAARLDGVLVRWEFALHPNGRLRAFSLEEPRSIGGHAFEKRAKIELRPDGSLKYAEFEVAHGFMPHGEPWHDTKYVRYDCKNRVLGEYVEHYQADMAPWQFRKK
;
A
#
# COMPACT_ATOMS: atom_id res chain seq x y z
N MET A 1 0.77 -0.80 56.15
CA MET A 1 0.75 -2.27 56.30
C MET A 1 0.65 -2.88 54.91
N ARG A 2 1.76 -2.98 54.16
CA ARG A 2 2.53 -4.21 53.87
C ARG A 2 1.67 -5.47 53.64
N ARG A 3 1.64 -5.94 52.38
CA ARG A 3 2.23 -7.23 51.96
C ARG A 3 2.27 -7.33 50.42
N SER A 4 3.47 -7.15 49.87
CA SER A 4 3.89 -7.63 48.56
C SER A 4 4.06 -9.16 48.60
N LEU A 5 3.68 -9.85 47.53
CA LEU A 5 4.11 -11.22 47.25
C LEU A 5 4.98 -11.20 45.99
N LEU A 6 6.28 -11.29 46.22
CA LEU A 6 7.32 -11.68 45.27
C LEU A 6 7.41 -13.21 45.30
N VAL A 7 7.50 -13.84 44.12
CA VAL A 7 8.00 -15.21 43.97
C VAL A 7 9.28 -15.13 43.16
N PRO A 8 10.43 -15.64 43.66
CA PRO A 8 11.66 -15.75 42.90
C PRO A 8 11.75 -17.14 42.23
N TRP A 9 12.36 -17.20 41.05
CA TRP A 9 12.94 -18.43 40.51
C TRP A 9 14.45 -18.23 40.38
N LEU A 10 15.19 -19.07 41.09
CA LEU A 10 16.63 -19.14 41.15
C LEU A 10 17.16 -20.10 40.07
N ALA A 11 18.36 -19.79 39.60
CA ALA A 11 19.14 -20.49 38.59
C ALA A 11 19.67 -21.87 39.03
N LEU A 12 20.03 -22.70 38.04
CA LEU A 12 21.05 -23.74 38.17
C LEU A 12 22.16 -23.52 37.15
N LEU A 13 23.37 -23.34 37.69
CA LEU A 13 24.67 -23.29 37.03
C LEU A 13 25.14 -24.70 36.65
N GLY A 14 25.88 -24.80 35.55
CA GLY A 14 26.77 -25.93 35.23
C GLY A 14 28.08 -25.40 34.62
N CYS A 15 29.19 -25.71 35.28
CA CYS A 15 30.54 -25.18 35.06
C CYS A 15 31.35 -25.87 33.93
N ALA A 16 32.12 -25.04 33.23
CA ALA A 16 33.52 -25.13 32.73
C ALA A 16 34.25 -26.47 32.49
N ALA A 17 34.97 -26.56 31.35
CA ALA A 17 36.43 -26.80 31.24
C ALA A 17 36.94 -26.71 29.77
N PRO A 18 38.28 -26.62 29.50
CA PRO A 18 38.87 -25.90 28.37
C PRO A 18 39.54 -26.76 27.25
N ARG A 19 40.04 -26.02 26.22
CA ARG A 19 40.75 -26.41 24.97
C ARG A 19 41.89 -27.44 25.11
N PRO A 20 42.31 -28.03 23.97
CA PRO A 20 43.62 -27.60 23.44
C PRO A 20 43.72 -27.44 21.91
N ASN A 21 44.85 -26.83 21.54
CA ASN A 21 45.38 -26.43 20.25
C ASN A 21 45.37 -27.49 19.13
N GLY A 22 45.31 -27.03 17.88
CA GLY A 22 45.65 -27.84 16.71
C GLY A 22 45.85 -27.01 15.44
N ALA A 23 47.13 -26.86 15.07
CA ALA A 23 47.67 -26.74 13.71
C ALA A 23 47.23 -25.60 12.78
N THR A 24 48.17 -24.68 12.58
CA THR A 24 48.30 -23.79 11.41
C THR A 24 48.85 -24.61 10.23
N GLU A 25 48.13 -24.69 9.11
CA GLU A 25 48.68 -25.10 7.80
C GLU A 25 48.76 -23.89 6.85
N PRO A 26 49.75 -23.85 5.93
CA PRO A 26 49.96 -22.73 5.04
C PRO A 26 49.19 -22.89 3.71
N GLY A 27 48.65 -21.76 3.24
CA GLY A 27 48.69 -21.33 1.84
C GLY A 27 48.13 -22.24 0.75
N VAL A 28 46.88 -21.97 0.34
CA VAL A 28 46.49 -22.06 -1.07
C VAL A 28 45.73 -20.78 -1.41
N GLU A 29 46.41 -19.88 -2.12
CA GLU A 29 45.82 -18.70 -2.75
C GLU A 29 45.00 -19.18 -3.95
N VAL A 30 43.71 -19.45 -3.71
CA VAL A 30 42.74 -19.70 -4.78
C VAL A 30 42.30 -18.33 -5.28
N GLY A 31 42.78 -17.93 -6.45
CA GLY A 31 42.38 -16.69 -7.11
C GLY A 31 40.86 -16.61 -7.20
N GLU A 32 40.30 -15.50 -6.73
CA GLU A 32 38.88 -15.18 -6.91
C GLU A 32 38.55 -15.20 -8.41
N PRO A 33 37.57 -16.01 -8.84
CA PRO A 33 37.07 -15.90 -10.21
C PRO A 33 36.45 -14.50 -10.40
N PRO A 34 36.65 -13.85 -11.56
CA PRO A 34 36.10 -12.53 -11.82
C PRO A 34 34.57 -12.55 -11.62
N PRO A 35 33.98 -11.44 -11.14
CA PRO A 35 32.54 -11.35 -10.93
C PRO A 35 31.84 -11.67 -12.26
N THR A 36 31.08 -12.77 -12.25
CA THR A 36 30.32 -13.20 -13.42
C THR A 36 29.26 -12.14 -13.67
N ALA A 37 29.37 -11.43 -14.80
CA ALA A 37 28.39 -10.44 -15.21
C ALA A 37 26.99 -11.08 -15.18
N PRO A 38 25.96 -10.39 -14.66
CA PRO A 38 24.62 -10.94 -14.58
C PRO A 38 24.17 -11.37 -15.98
N ARG A 39 23.87 -12.66 -16.12
CA ARG A 39 23.31 -13.24 -17.34
C ARG A 39 22.04 -12.48 -17.70
N SER A 40 22.13 -11.63 -18.71
CA SER A 40 20.96 -11.08 -19.39
C SER A 40 20.17 -12.25 -19.97
N ALA A 41 19.02 -12.54 -19.39
CA ALA A 41 18.08 -13.53 -19.91
C ALA A 41 17.49 -12.98 -21.23
N GLN A 42 18.22 -13.16 -22.33
CA GLN A 42 17.77 -12.87 -23.68
C GLN A 42 16.89 -14.03 -24.17
N GLY A 43 15.69 -14.15 -23.62
CA GLY A 43 14.62 -14.87 -24.31
C GLY A 43 14.05 -13.92 -25.36
N THR A 44 14.29 -14.17 -26.64
CA THR A 44 13.69 -13.43 -27.75
C THR A 44 12.18 -13.63 -27.75
N PRO A 45 11.35 -12.61 -27.46
CA PRO A 45 9.91 -12.70 -27.62
C PRO A 45 9.58 -12.40 -29.09
N SER A 46 9.34 -13.43 -29.88
CA SER A 46 8.71 -13.27 -31.20
C SER A 46 7.20 -13.13 -31.00
N GLY A 47 6.75 -11.95 -30.55
CA GLY A 47 5.34 -11.63 -30.42
C GLY A 47 5.09 -10.32 -31.15
N ASP A 48 4.23 -10.36 -32.17
CA ASP A 48 3.69 -9.16 -32.80
C ASP A 48 3.18 -8.21 -31.72
N CYS A 49 3.52 -6.93 -31.85
CA CYS A 49 3.15 -5.95 -30.85
C CYS A 49 1.63 -5.94 -30.71
N PRO A 50 1.08 -6.07 -29.48
CA PRO A 50 -0.35 -5.88 -29.29
C PRO A 50 -0.70 -4.50 -29.86
N PRO A 51 -1.84 -4.38 -30.58
CA PRO A 51 -2.23 -3.12 -31.20
C PRO A 51 -2.21 -2.02 -30.16
N ASP A 52 -1.61 -0.87 -30.51
CA ASP A 52 -1.51 0.26 -29.59
C ASP A 52 -2.90 0.67 -29.14
N GLU A 53 -3.14 0.61 -27.84
CA GLU A 53 -4.37 1.12 -27.25
C GLU A 53 -4.49 2.61 -27.64
N PRO A 54 -5.63 3.04 -28.23
CA PRO A 54 -5.80 4.40 -28.70
C PRO A 54 -5.49 5.37 -27.57
N ALA A 55 -4.83 6.49 -27.93
CA ALA A 55 -4.49 7.53 -26.97
C ALA A 55 -5.73 7.87 -26.11
N PRO A 56 -5.69 7.69 -24.78
CA PRO A 56 -6.77 8.24 -23.97
C PRO A 56 -6.82 9.75 -24.25
N PRO A 57 -8.02 10.34 -24.41
CA PRO A 57 -8.13 11.79 -24.61
C PRO A 57 -7.39 12.49 -23.47
N ALA A 58 -6.77 13.64 -23.74
CA ALA A 58 -6.10 14.48 -22.74
C ALA A 58 -7.04 14.74 -21.55
N ARG A 59 -6.99 13.86 -20.55
CA ARG A 59 -7.85 13.85 -19.37
C ARG A 59 -7.01 13.36 -18.20
N ARG A 60 -7.19 14.11 -17.10
CA ARG A 60 -6.75 13.90 -15.71
C ARG A 60 -5.81 12.72 -15.51
N ARG A 61 -4.57 13.04 -15.08
CA ARG A 61 -3.53 12.14 -14.56
C ARG A 61 -4.08 10.73 -14.29
N PRO A 62 -3.54 9.66 -14.91
CA PRO A 62 -3.87 8.31 -14.50
C PRO A 62 -3.64 8.27 -12.99
N LYS A 63 -4.73 8.12 -12.23
CA LYS A 63 -4.59 7.94 -10.79
C LYS A 63 -3.76 6.68 -10.66
N GLY A 64 -2.55 6.81 -10.11
CA GLY A 64 -1.72 5.66 -9.73
C GLY A 64 -2.59 4.63 -9.04
N PRO A 65 -2.26 3.33 -9.12
CA PRO A 65 -3.09 2.24 -8.61
C PRO A 65 -3.68 2.69 -7.28
N ARG A 66 -4.97 3.05 -7.30
CA ARG A 66 -5.59 3.56 -6.08
C ARG A 66 -5.40 2.41 -5.10
N PRO A 67 -4.85 2.65 -3.89
CA PRO A 67 -4.77 1.59 -2.90
C PRO A 67 -6.14 0.93 -2.90
N PHE A 68 -6.15 -0.38 -3.10
CA PHE A 68 -7.32 -1.23 -3.31
C PHE A 68 -8.20 -1.22 -2.06
N ILE A 69 -8.72 -0.06 -1.69
CA ILE A 69 -10.03 0.04 -1.10
C ILE A 69 -10.90 -0.22 -2.31
N ASN A 70 -11.43 -1.44 -2.42
CA ASN A 70 -12.61 -1.67 -3.24
C ASN A 70 -13.58 -0.55 -2.84
N VAL A 71 -13.66 0.49 -3.68
CA VAL A 71 -14.69 1.51 -3.53
C VAL A 71 -15.95 0.68 -3.56
N LEU A 72 -16.62 0.65 -2.41
CA LEU A 72 -17.80 -0.16 -2.16
C LEU A 72 -18.62 -0.33 -3.44
N PRO A 73 -19.17 -1.52 -3.71
CA PRO A 73 -20.45 -1.59 -4.38
C PRO A 73 -21.48 -0.98 -3.41
N HIS A 74 -21.43 0.34 -3.20
CA HIS A 74 -22.66 1.09 -3.03
C HIS A 74 -23.29 0.91 -4.40
N GLN A 75 -24.05 -0.18 -4.55
CA GLN A 75 -25.16 -0.19 -5.46
C GLN A 75 -25.83 1.17 -5.26
N ASP A 76 -26.09 1.88 -6.36
CA ASP A 76 -26.72 3.20 -6.38
C ASP A 76 -28.17 3.12 -5.87
N VAL A 77 -28.36 2.52 -4.69
CA VAL A 77 -29.61 2.41 -3.98
C VAL A 77 -29.90 3.83 -3.50
N PRO A 78 -31.05 4.40 -3.86
CA PRO A 78 -31.47 5.68 -3.35
C PRO A 78 -31.44 5.69 -1.82
N LEU A 79 -30.73 6.65 -1.24
CA LEU A 79 -30.67 6.84 0.20
C LEU A 79 -31.42 8.11 0.58
N THR A 80 -32.22 8.03 1.64
CA THR A 80 -32.90 9.18 2.23
C THR A 80 -32.11 9.66 3.45
N PRO A 81 -31.46 10.83 3.37
CA PRO A 81 -30.77 11.42 4.53
C PRO A 81 -31.77 12.11 5.46
N THR A 82 -31.61 11.92 6.77
CA THR A 82 -32.29 12.67 7.82
C THR A 82 -31.30 13.15 8.87
N THR A 83 -31.65 14.20 9.62
CA THR A 83 -30.83 14.72 10.73
C THR A 83 -31.70 14.79 11.98
N PRO A 84 -31.70 13.77 12.84
CA PRO A 84 -32.60 13.72 13.99
C PRO A 84 -32.20 14.76 15.05
N ALA A 85 -33.20 15.40 15.66
CA ALA A 85 -32.99 16.44 16.68
C ALA A 85 -32.51 15.88 18.04
N ARG A 86 -32.74 14.59 18.27
CA ARG A 86 -32.32 13.82 19.46
C ARG A 86 -31.75 12.48 19.01
N ASP A 87 -31.05 11.79 19.90
CA ASP A 87 -30.54 10.45 19.58
C ASP A 87 -31.72 9.55 19.17
N GLU A 88 -31.56 8.85 18.06
CA GLU A 88 -32.62 8.05 17.46
C GLU A 88 -32.20 6.58 17.42
N ARG A 89 -32.99 5.71 18.04
CA ARG A 89 -32.74 4.27 18.02
C ARG A 89 -33.35 3.63 16.77
N ILE A 90 -32.50 2.99 15.96
CA ILE A 90 -32.90 2.23 14.79
C ILE A 90 -32.38 0.80 14.98
N GLY A 91 -33.30 -0.10 15.34
CA GLY A 91 -32.97 -1.48 15.71
C GLY A 91 -32.05 -1.55 16.94
N LYS A 92 -30.85 -2.10 16.75
CA LYS A 92 -29.81 -2.23 17.80
C LYS A 92 -28.86 -1.02 17.89
N VAL A 93 -28.95 -0.07 16.95
CA VAL A 93 -28.05 1.07 16.87
C VAL A 93 -28.76 2.34 17.34
N THR A 94 -28.11 3.12 18.18
CA THR A 94 -28.57 4.48 18.52
C THR A 94 -27.76 5.46 17.67
N CYS A 95 -28.43 6.16 16.76
CA CYS A 95 -27.86 7.20 15.91
C CYS A 95 -27.79 8.51 16.68
N LYS A 96 -26.67 9.23 16.55
CA LYS A 96 -26.40 10.46 17.29
C LYS A 96 -27.21 11.64 16.76
N ALA A 97 -27.80 12.41 17.68
CA ALA A 97 -28.49 13.66 17.36
C ALA A 97 -27.61 14.62 16.55
N LYS A 98 -28.21 15.38 15.64
CA LYS A 98 -27.53 16.41 14.82
C LYS A 98 -26.45 15.87 13.87
N HIS A 99 -26.40 14.56 13.65
CA HIS A 99 -25.59 13.94 12.61
C HIS A 99 -26.50 13.31 11.56
N GLU A 100 -26.01 13.19 10.33
CA GLU A 100 -26.78 12.56 9.27
C GLU A 100 -27.00 11.06 9.53
N VAL A 101 -28.21 10.62 9.23
CA VAL A 101 -28.64 9.23 9.22
C VAL A 101 -29.19 8.92 7.84
N TRP A 102 -28.61 7.94 7.17
CA TRP A 102 -28.99 7.56 5.81
C TRP A 102 -29.71 6.23 5.86
N ARG A 103 -30.91 6.17 5.26
CA ARG A 103 -31.72 4.96 5.17
C ARG A 103 -31.99 4.60 3.71
N ASP A 104 -32.15 3.32 3.43
CA ASP A 104 -32.66 2.89 2.13
C ASP A 104 -34.19 3.03 2.03
N GLU A 105 -34.75 2.68 0.88
CA GLU A 105 -36.19 2.75 0.59
C GLU A 105 -37.03 1.89 1.54
N GLN A 106 -36.45 0.83 2.13
CA GLN A 106 -37.13 -0.01 3.12
C GLN A 106 -36.99 0.54 4.54
N GLY A 107 -36.38 1.72 4.71
CA GLY A 107 -36.14 2.36 6.00
C GLY A 107 -35.03 1.70 6.81
N ARG A 108 -34.23 0.81 6.22
CA ARG A 108 -33.10 0.15 6.90
C ARG A 108 -31.95 1.14 7.02
N LEU A 109 -31.26 1.08 8.15
CA LEU A 109 -30.11 1.94 8.42
C LEU A 109 -28.94 1.58 7.50
N ARG A 110 -28.41 2.58 6.77
CA ARG A 110 -27.24 2.42 5.88
C ARG A 110 -26.02 3.20 6.35
N VAL A 111 -26.22 4.38 6.95
CA VAL A 111 -25.12 5.17 7.54
C VAL A 111 -25.61 5.92 8.77
N CYS A 112 -24.81 5.94 9.85
CA CYS A 112 -24.99 6.88 10.96
C CYS A 112 -23.72 7.08 11.77
N THR A 113 -23.64 8.19 12.50
CA THR A 113 -22.75 8.32 13.67
C THR A 113 -23.38 7.64 14.88
N VAL A 114 -22.69 6.67 15.46
CA VAL A 114 -23.18 5.89 16.60
C VAL A 114 -23.10 6.72 17.90
N ALA A 115 -24.21 6.88 18.62
CA ALA A 115 -24.28 7.71 19.83
C ALA A 115 -23.70 7.05 21.08
N GLN A 116 -23.74 5.72 21.15
CA GLN A 116 -23.30 4.90 22.29
C GLN A 116 -22.62 3.63 21.79
N PRO A 117 -21.58 3.10 22.47
CA PRO A 117 -20.95 1.86 22.07
C PRO A 117 -21.97 0.73 21.92
N ALA A 118 -21.81 -0.10 20.90
CA ALA A 118 -22.73 -1.21 20.62
C ALA A 118 -21.97 -2.44 20.12
N THR A 119 -22.37 -3.63 20.57
CA THR A 119 -21.87 -4.89 20.02
C THR A 119 -22.81 -5.36 18.91
N LEU A 120 -22.35 -5.31 17.66
CA LEU A 120 -23.12 -5.67 16.48
C LEU A 120 -22.43 -6.86 15.81
N PHE A 121 -23.10 -8.01 15.76
CA PHE A 121 -22.56 -9.24 15.15
C PHE A 121 -21.17 -9.62 15.70
N GLY A 122 -20.97 -9.45 17.01
CA GLY A 122 -19.70 -9.72 17.70
C GLY A 122 -18.66 -8.59 17.59
N ILE A 123 -18.95 -7.52 16.84
CA ILE A 123 -18.07 -6.36 16.67
C ILE A 123 -18.44 -5.27 17.67
N ASP A 124 -17.49 -4.86 18.51
CA ASP A 124 -17.67 -3.75 19.44
C ASP A 124 -17.44 -2.41 18.72
N VAL A 125 -18.53 -1.77 18.28
CA VAL A 125 -18.52 -0.47 17.62
C VAL A 125 -18.33 0.65 18.63
N ALA A 126 -17.41 1.57 18.33
CA ALA A 126 -17.10 2.72 19.18
C ALA A 126 -18.25 3.73 19.24
N ARG A 127 -18.30 4.46 20.35
CA ARG A 127 -19.05 5.71 20.43
C ARG A 127 -18.48 6.70 19.40
N ASP A 128 -19.37 7.50 18.82
CA ASP A 128 -19.06 8.53 17.81
C ASP A 128 -18.47 7.98 16.50
N ALA A 129 -18.50 6.65 16.30
CA ALA A 129 -18.08 6.04 15.05
C ALA A 129 -19.06 6.36 13.92
N TYR A 130 -18.57 7.01 12.86
CA TYR A 130 -19.29 7.08 11.59
C TYR A 130 -19.27 5.70 10.95
N THR A 131 -20.43 5.04 10.91
CA THR A 131 -20.57 3.64 10.55
C THR A 131 -21.44 3.49 9.32
N HIS A 132 -20.92 2.76 8.34
CA HIS A 132 -21.66 2.28 7.18
C HIS A 132 -22.15 0.85 7.45
N PHE A 133 -23.36 0.53 7.00
CA PHE A 133 -24.01 -0.75 7.20
C PHE A 133 -24.35 -1.42 5.87
N TYR A 134 -24.25 -2.75 5.88
CA TYR A 134 -24.88 -3.60 4.88
C TYR A 134 -26.39 -3.65 5.07
N GLU A 135 -27.09 -4.20 4.07
CA GLU A 135 -28.54 -4.35 4.06
C GLU A 135 -29.12 -5.17 5.21
N ASP A 136 -28.34 -6.07 5.78
CA ASP A 136 -28.72 -6.91 6.92
C ASP A 136 -28.37 -6.26 8.28
N GLY A 137 -27.86 -5.02 8.26
CA GLY A 137 -27.47 -4.28 9.44
C GLY A 137 -26.08 -4.63 9.99
N ARG A 138 -25.30 -5.48 9.31
CA ARG A 138 -23.88 -5.69 9.67
C ARG A 138 -23.07 -4.42 9.39
N PRO A 139 -22.12 -4.04 10.27
CA PRO A 139 -21.18 -2.97 9.96
C PRO A 139 -20.32 -3.36 8.75
N TYR A 140 -20.26 -2.47 7.75
CA TYR A 140 -19.29 -2.54 6.66
C TYR A 140 -18.00 -1.82 7.07
N GLN A 141 -18.11 -0.56 7.45
CA GLN A 141 -16.97 0.29 7.81
C GLN A 141 -17.31 1.00 9.11
N THR A 142 -16.47 0.85 10.13
CA THR A 142 -16.71 1.39 11.48
C THR A 142 -15.41 1.55 12.26
N HIS A 143 -15.45 2.21 13.42
CA HIS A 143 -14.32 2.22 14.35
C HIS A 143 -14.59 1.27 15.51
N LEU A 144 -13.60 0.47 15.87
CA LEU A 144 -13.69 -0.43 17.02
C LEU A 144 -13.59 0.33 18.34
N ALA A 145 -14.41 -0.04 19.31
CA ALA A 145 -14.39 0.56 20.66
C ALA A 145 -13.12 0.21 21.46
N ARG A 146 -12.49 -0.92 21.12
CA ARG A 146 -11.28 -1.46 21.76
C ARG A 146 -10.56 -2.38 20.78
N PRO A 147 -9.27 -2.71 20.99
CA PRO A 147 -8.60 -3.72 20.17
C PRO A 147 -9.38 -5.04 20.17
N HIS A 148 -9.46 -5.67 19.01
CA HIS A 148 -10.28 -6.86 18.79
C HIS A 148 -9.61 -7.77 17.76
N ASP A 149 -9.59 -9.07 18.03
CA ASP A 149 -9.06 -10.08 17.11
C ASP A 149 -10.16 -10.46 16.12
N LEU A 150 -10.02 -10.06 14.85
CA LEU A 150 -10.99 -10.31 13.78
C LEU A 150 -10.50 -11.39 12.82
N THR A 151 -11.42 -12.06 12.13
CA THR A 151 -11.08 -13.21 11.27
C THR A 151 -11.17 -12.85 9.79
N THR A 152 -10.19 -13.24 8.99
CA THR A 152 -10.24 -13.12 7.51
C THR A 152 -11.10 -14.21 6.90
N ALA A 153 -11.42 -14.12 5.60
CA ALA A 153 -12.18 -15.18 4.93
C ALA A 153 -11.44 -16.54 4.86
N LYS A 154 -10.12 -16.58 5.11
CA LYS A 154 -9.34 -17.83 5.22
C LYS A 154 -9.29 -18.39 6.64
N GLY A 155 -9.85 -17.70 7.63
CA GLY A 155 -9.76 -18.10 9.03
C GLY A 155 -8.56 -17.53 9.79
N ASP A 156 -7.74 -16.67 9.17
CA ASP A 156 -6.61 -16.05 9.87
C ASP A 156 -7.12 -15.06 10.92
N THR A 157 -6.56 -15.11 12.12
CA THR A 157 -6.87 -14.16 13.19
C THR A 157 -5.96 -12.93 13.10
N VAL A 158 -6.56 -11.75 13.03
CA VAL A 158 -5.89 -10.46 12.83
C VAL A 158 -6.13 -9.56 14.05
N PRO A 159 -5.07 -9.14 14.76
CA PRO A 159 -5.22 -8.30 15.94
C PRO A 159 -5.43 -6.84 15.54
N CYS A 160 -6.68 -6.42 15.41
CA CYS A 160 -7.03 -5.07 15.01
C CYS A 160 -7.00 -4.09 16.20
N ALA A 161 -6.48 -2.89 15.97
CA ALA A 161 -6.48 -1.79 16.93
C ALA A 161 -7.90 -1.21 17.11
N ALA A 162 -8.08 -0.38 18.15
CA ALA A 162 -9.29 0.42 18.35
C ALA A 162 -9.34 1.58 17.32
N ASP A 163 -9.50 1.23 16.05
CA ASP A 163 -9.41 2.14 14.90
C ASP A 163 -10.41 1.68 13.83
N LEU A 164 -10.35 2.29 12.65
CA LEU A 164 -11.13 1.94 11.48
C LEU A 164 -10.94 0.47 11.07
N VAL A 165 -12.06 -0.23 10.89
CA VAL A 165 -12.14 -1.55 10.27
C VAL A 165 -13.08 -1.52 9.08
N VAL A 166 -12.79 -2.38 8.10
CA VAL A 166 -13.66 -2.68 6.98
C VAL A 166 -13.90 -4.18 6.95
N LEU A 167 -15.17 -4.57 6.86
CA LEU A 167 -15.65 -5.95 6.87
C LEU A 167 -16.39 -6.24 5.58
N SER A 168 -16.22 -7.44 5.04
CA SER A 168 -16.99 -7.94 3.90
C SER A 168 -18.46 -8.14 4.23
N THR A 169 -19.27 -8.39 3.20
CA THR A 169 -20.68 -8.78 3.36
C THR A 169 -20.86 -10.08 4.11
N SER A 170 -19.80 -10.87 4.34
CA SER A 170 -19.85 -12.08 5.18
C SER A 170 -19.41 -11.82 6.61
N GLY A 171 -18.99 -10.60 6.95
CA GLY A 171 -18.43 -10.23 8.25
C GLY A 171 -16.93 -10.52 8.41
N ASN A 172 -16.28 -11.06 7.38
CA ASN A 172 -14.84 -11.29 7.37
C ASN A 172 -14.07 -9.96 7.24
N LEU A 173 -12.91 -9.86 7.87
CA LEU A 173 -12.06 -8.69 7.80
C LEU A 173 -11.48 -8.46 6.40
N GLU A 174 -11.63 -7.22 5.91
CA GLU A 174 -11.00 -6.74 4.67
C GLU A 174 -9.90 -5.70 4.94
N HIS A 175 -10.02 -4.90 6.01
CA HIS A 175 -9.00 -3.91 6.35
C HIS A 175 -9.04 -3.55 7.84
N CYS A 176 -7.88 -3.41 8.47
CA CYS A 176 -7.77 -2.73 9.76
C CYS A 176 -6.35 -2.19 10.01
N LYS A 177 -6.20 -1.41 11.07
CA LYS A 177 -4.89 -1.09 11.64
C LYS A 177 -4.48 -2.15 12.65
N LEU A 178 -3.22 -2.59 12.62
CA LEU A 178 -2.73 -3.63 13.52
C LEU A 178 -2.49 -3.12 14.95
N ALA A 179 -3.02 -3.82 15.96
CA ALA A 179 -2.78 -3.54 17.38
C ALA A 179 -1.38 -4.00 17.85
N ARG A 180 -0.84 -5.02 17.20
CA ARG A 180 0.48 -5.62 17.48
C ARG A 180 1.08 -6.18 16.19
N PRO A 181 2.41 -6.41 16.12
CA PRO A 181 3.01 -7.05 14.95
C PRO A 181 2.35 -8.40 14.70
N ALA A 182 2.15 -8.74 13.43
CA ALA A 182 1.53 -9.98 12.99
C ALA A 182 2.20 -10.46 11.70
N THR A 183 2.13 -11.75 11.40
CA THR A 183 2.71 -12.31 10.17
C THR A 183 1.61 -12.96 9.35
N PHE A 184 1.49 -12.59 8.08
CA PHE A 184 0.51 -13.16 7.15
C PHE A 184 1.23 -13.66 5.90
N SER A 185 1.04 -14.94 5.56
CA SER A 185 1.73 -15.57 4.42
C SER A 185 3.25 -15.34 4.42
N GLY A 186 3.89 -15.38 5.61
CA GLY A 186 5.32 -15.14 5.77
C GLY A 186 5.76 -13.67 5.78
N VAL A 187 4.84 -12.72 5.58
CA VAL A 187 5.14 -11.28 5.62
C VAL A 187 4.96 -10.73 7.03
N ALA A 188 6.03 -10.28 7.67
CA ALA A 188 5.98 -9.60 8.96
C ALA A 188 5.41 -8.18 8.79
N CYS A 189 4.23 -7.93 9.35
CA CYS A 189 3.52 -6.67 9.25
C CYS A 189 3.71 -5.80 10.50
N ARG A 190 3.98 -4.51 10.27
CA ARG A 190 4.30 -3.54 11.31
C ARG A 190 3.09 -3.20 12.18
N LYS A 191 3.30 -3.13 13.49
CA LYS A 191 2.30 -2.65 14.46
C LYS A 191 1.89 -1.20 14.14
N GLY A 192 0.61 -0.90 14.30
CA GLY A 192 0.08 0.45 14.15
C GLY A 192 -0.07 0.87 12.68
N GLU A 193 0.26 0.00 11.74
CA GLU A 193 0.06 0.22 10.32
C GLU A 193 -1.19 -0.48 9.82
N SER A 194 -1.68 -0.02 8.67
CA SER A 194 -2.83 -0.62 8.01
C SER A 194 -2.46 -1.94 7.32
N VAL A 195 -3.33 -2.93 7.44
CA VAL A 195 -3.31 -4.19 6.70
C VAL A 195 -4.63 -4.35 5.96
N GLY A 196 -4.58 -4.86 4.73
CA GLY A 196 -5.73 -5.13 3.89
C GLY A 196 -5.71 -6.56 3.35
N PHE A 197 -6.89 -7.12 3.12
CA PHE A 197 -7.11 -8.46 2.63
C PHE A 197 -8.07 -8.43 1.43
N HIS A 198 -7.84 -9.32 0.47
CA HIS A 198 -8.77 -9.58 -0.63
C HIS A 198 -10.02 -10.26 -0.08
N ALA A 199 -11.10 -10.30 -0.87
CA ALA A 199 -12.33 -11.01 -0.51
C ALA A 199 -12.11 -12.51 -0.21
N SER A 200 -11.05 -13.10 -0.79
CA SER A 200 -10.62 -14.48 -0.52
C SER A 200 -9.91 -14.64 0.83
N GLY A 201 -9.64 -13.56 1.56
CA GLY A 201 -8.83 -13.50 2.78
C GLY A 201 -7.31 -13.52 2.56
N ALA A 202 -6.85 -13.55 1.30
CA ALA A 202 -5.42 -13.38 0.99
C ALA A 202 -4.95 -11.95 1.31
N LEU A 203 -3.69 -11.78 1.73
CA LEU A 203 -3.09 -10.47 1.98
C LEU A 203 -3.15 -9.61 0.72
N ALA A 204 -3.71 -8.40 0.81
CA ALA A 204 -3.82 -7.44 -0.28
C ALA A 204 -2.84 -6.26 -0.12
N GLY A 205 -2.56 -5.85 1.11
CA GLY A 205 -1.58 -4.80 1.37
C GLY A 205 -1.16 -4.73 2.84
N ALA A 206 0.07 -4.31 3.09
CA ALA A 206 0.64 -4.18 4.42
C ALA A 206 1.87 -3.28 4.40
N VAL A 207 2.23 -2.73 5.55
CA VAL A 207 3.57 -2.15 5.77
C VAL A 207 4.45 -3.20 6.45
N VAL A 208 5.60 -3.49 5.86
CA VAL A 208 6.50 -4.53 6.38
C VAL A 208 7.28 -4.04 7.59
N ASP A 209 7.44 -4.89 8.59
CA ASP A 209 8.12 -4.55 9.85
C ASP A 209 9.64 -4.73 9.76
N THR A 210 10.07 -5.74 9.01
CA THR A 210 11.48 -6.06 8.74
C THR A 210 11.76 -5.92 7.24
N PRO A 211 13.05 -5.80 6.84
CA PRO A 211 13.39 -5.90 5.42
C PRO A 211 12.85 -7.19 4.82
N VAL A 212 12.45 -7.12 3.54
CA VAL A 212 11.90 -8.27 2.81
C VAL A 212 12.55 -8.37 1.44
N THR A 213 12.93 -9.59 1.05
CA THR A 213 13.43 -9.84 -0.30
C THR A 213 12.26 -10.16 -1.24
N VAL A 214 12.08 -9.35 -2.27
CA VAL A 214 11.10 -9.60 -3.34
C VAL A 214 11.78 -9.51 -4.70
N ALA A 215 11.61 -10.53 -5.54
CA ALA A 215 12.22 -10.60 -6.87
C ALA A 215 13.74 -10.36 -6.86
N GLY A 216 14.44 -10.85 -5.83
CA GLY A 216 15.89 -10.67 -5.68
C GLY A 216 16.32 -9.28 -5.20
N ALA A 217 15.37 -8.38 -4.93
CA ALA A 217 15.63 -7.08 -4.33
C ALA A 217 15.28 -7.07 -2.85
N GLU A 218 16.15 -6.51 -2.01
CA GLU A 218 15.84 -6.25 -0.60
C GLU A 218 15.10 -4.92 -0.48
N LEU A 219 13.90 -4.96 0.10
CA LEU A 219 13.07 -3.80 0.36
C LEU A 219 13.17 -3.44 1.84
N PRO A 220 13.40 -2.17 2.19
CA PRO A 220 13.60 -1.76 3.57
C PRO A 220 12.33 -1.92 4.40
N ALA A 221 12.51 -2.12 5.70
CA ALA A 221 11.44 -2.05 6.68
C ALA A 221 10.65 -0.74 6.55
N GLY A 222 9.33 -0.78 6.75
CA GLY A 222 8.44 0.37 6.57
C GLY A 222 7.96 0.57 5.14
N THR A 223 8.43 -0.24 4.19
CA THR A 223 7.86 -0.27 2.83
C THR A 223 6.42 -0.76 2.88
N ARG A 224 5.52 -0.03 2.23
CA ARG A 224 4.14 -0.48 2.00
C ARG A 224 4.12 -1.34 0.75
N LEU A 225 3.61 -2.55 0.83
CA LEU A 225 3.50 -3.48 -0.28
C LEU A 225 2.04 -3.81 -0.58
N HIS A 226 1.79 -4.16 -1.84
CA HIS A 226 0.49 -4.56 -2.36
C HIS A 226 0.63 -5.86 -3.15
N TRP A 227 -0.35 -6.75 -3.02
CA TRP A 227 -0.35 -8.06 -3.68
C TRP A 227 -1.57 -8.24 -4.57
N PHE A 228 -1.39 -8.96 -5.67
CA PHE A 228 -2.47 -9.49 -6.47
C PHE A 228 -3.25 -10.57 -5.71
N PRO A 229 -4.50 -10.88 -6.13
CA PRO A 229 -5.30 -11.92 -5.49
C PRO A 229 -4.66 -13.33 -5.48
N ASP A 230 -3.75 -13.60 -6.43
CA ASP A 230 -2.98 -14.85 -6.51
C ASP A 230 -1.76 -14.89 -5.57
N GLY A 231 -1.53 -13.83 -4.79
CA GLY A 231 -0.44 -13.71 -3.83
C GLY A 231 0.88 -13.20 -4.42
N LYS A 232 0.94 -12.89 -5.71
CA LYS A 232 2.13 -12.24 -6.30
C LYS A 232 2.21 -10.77 -5.90
N LEU A 233 3.43 -10.24 -5.77
CA LEU A 233 3.60 -8.80 -5.49
C LEU A 233 3.13 -7.96 -6.68
N ALA A 234 2.26 -6.99 -6.41
CA ALA A 234 1.72 -6.06 -7.40
C ALA A 234 2.47 -4.72 -7.41
N GLY A 235 3.10 -4.33 -6.31
CA GLY A 235 3.79 -3.04 -6.19
C GLY A 235 3.89 -2.58 -4.75
N GLY A 236 4.19 -1.30 -4.56
CA GLY A 236 4.32 -0.72 -3.24
C GLY A 236 4.76 0.74 -3.21
N TRP A 237 4.89 1.25 -2.00
CA TRP A 237 5.50 2.53 -1.68
C TRP A 237 6.72 2.29 -0.79
N LEU A 238 7.89 2.52 -1.35
CA LEU A 238 9.18 2.34 -0.69
C LEU A 238 9.38 3.39 0.42
N ALA A 239 9.86 2.93 1.57
CA ALA A 239 10.28 3.83 2.65
C ALA A 239 11.55 4.61 2.27
N GLU A 240 12.47 3.94 1.58
CA GLU A 240 13.74 4.48 1.08
C GLU A 240 13.99 3.94 -0.33
N ALA A 241 14.92 4.54 -1.08
CA ALA A 241 15.21 4.06 -2.43
C ALA A 241 15.74 2.60 -2.40
N ALA A 242 15.31 1.79 -3.36
CA ALA A 242 15.69 0.37 -3.45
C ALA A 242 16.01 -0.02 -4.90
N ARG A 243 16.93 -0.97 -5.09
CA ARG A 243 17.27 -1.50 -6.43
C ARG A 243 16.29 -2.61 -6.82
N LEU A 244 15.43 -2.35 -7.79
CA LEU A 244 14.45 -3.29 -8.36
C LEU A 244 14.82 -3.56 -9.82
N ASP A 245 14.98 -4.82 -10.23
CA ASP A 245 15.43 -5.19 -11.59
C ASP A 245 16.67 -4.40 -12.06
N GLY A 246 17.60 -4.14 -11.12
CA GLY A 246 18.81 -3.35 -11.37
C GLY A 246 18.60 -1.83 -11.49
N VAL A 247 17.38 -1.32 -11.33
CA VAL A 247 17.00 0.10 -11.35
C VAL A 247 16.87 0.64 -9.93
N LEU A 248 17.52 1.76 -9.60
CA LEU A 248 17.33 2.43 -8.32
C LEU A 248 16.02 3.24 -8.34
N VAL A 249 15.02 2.72 -7.64
CA VAL A 249 13.65 3.25 -7.60
C VAL A 249 13.39 3.95 -6.28
N ARG A 250 12.54 4.99 -6.28
CA ARG A 250 12.05 5.67 -5.08
C ARG A 250 10.53 5.86 -5.11
N TRP A 251 9.94 5.95 -3.91
CA TRP A 251 8.51 6.16 -3.68
C TRP A 251 7.69 4.99 -4.22
N GLU A 252 6.81 5.24 -5.19
CA GLU A 252 5.89 4.25 -5.73
C GLU A 252 6.54 3.39 -6.81
N PHE A 253 6.23 2.10 -6.77
CA PHE A 253 6.49 1.18 -7.87
C PHE A 253 5.30 0.23 -8.07
N ALA A 254 5.15 -0.25 -9.30
CA ALA A 254 4.20 -1.29 -9.67
C ALA A 254 4.94 -2.37 -10.47
N LEU A 255 4.49 -3.61 -10.32
CA LEU A 255 4.96 -4.77 -11.04
C LEU A 255 3.88 -5.29 -12.00
N HIS A 256 4.32 -5.88 -13.10
CA HIS A 256 3.47 -6.73 -13.92
C HIS A 256 3.21 -8.07 -13.20
N PRO A 257 2.17 -8.83 -13.58
CA PRO A 257 1.93 -10.17 -13.02
C PRO A 257 3.08 -11.17 -13.23
N ASN A 258 4.00 -10.89 -14.16
CA ASN A 258 5.23 -11.67 -14.38
C ASN A 258 6.38 -11.26 -13.45
N GLY A 259 6.15 -10.33 -12.51
CA GLY A 259 7.13 -9.86 -11.52
C GLY A 259 8.05 -8.73 -11.98
N ARG A 260 8.01 -8.35 -13.27
CA ARG A 260 8.88 -7.28 -13.81
C ARG A 260 8.34 -5.90 -13.46
N LEU A 261 9.22 -4.92 -13.34
CA LEU A 261 8.83 -3.51 -13.18
C LEU A 261 7.85 -3.06 -14.27
N ARG A 262 6.71 -2.50 -13.84
CA ARG A 262 5.69 -1.89 -14.69
C ARG A 262 5.73 -0.37 -14.60
N ALA A 263 5.75 0.20 -13.41
CA ALA A 263 5.77 1.65 -13.23
C ALA A 263 6.64 2.01 -12.04
N PHE A 264 7.42 3.09 -12.12
CA PHE A 264 8.32 3.50 -11.03
C PHE A 264 8.82 4.93 -11.21
N SER A 265 9.36 5.53 -10.14
CA SER A 265 10.11 6.79 -10.20
C SER A 265 11.61 6.56 -10.01
N LEU A 266 12.44 7.17 -10.85
CA LEU A 266 13.89 7.07 -10.76
C LEU A 266 14.45 7.84 -9.56
N GLU A 267 15.38 7.26 -8.82
CA GLU A 267 16.16 8.00 -7.79
C GLU A 267 17.45 8.61 -8.34
N GLU A 268 17.95 8.10 -9.46
CA GLU A 268 19.16 8.55 -10.15
C GLU A 268 18.91 8.62 -11.66
N PRO A 269 19.61 9.49 -12.41
CA PRO A 269 19.52 9.52 -13.86
C PRO A 269 19.84 8.15 -14.47
N ARG A 270 19.10 7.75 -15.50
CA ARG A 270 19.24 6.43 -16.13
C ARG A 270 18.85 6.41 -17.59
N SER A 271 19.57 5.60 -18.37
CA SER A 271 19.15 5.24 -19.73
C SER A 271 18.24 4.02 -19.73
N ILE A 272 17.06 4.13 -20.36
CA ILE A 272 16.09 3.03 -20.50
C ILE A 272 15.63 3.00 -21.96
N GLY A 273 15.67 1.84 -22.61
CA GLY A 273 15.24 1.71 -24.01
C GLY A 273 15.97 2.62 -25.00
N GLY A 274 17.20 3.05 -24.70
CA GLY A 274 17.97 3.99 -25.51
C GLY A 274 17.73 5.49 -25.22
N HIS A 275 16.87 5.82 -24.25
CA HIS A 275 16.54 7.20 -23.87
C HIS A 275 17.10 7.53 -22.49
N ALA A 276 17.72 8.70 -22.35
CA ALA A 276 18.20 9.20 -21.06
C ALA A 276 17.07 9.89 -20.30
N PHE A 277 16.92 9.55 -19.03
CA PHE A 277 15.94 10.16 -18.13
C PHE A 277 16.65 10.68 -16.87
N GLU A 278 16.19 11.85 -16.42
CA GLU A 278 16.69 12.46 -15.20
C GLU A 278 16.12 11.80 -13.94
N LYS A 279 16.73 12.13 -12.80
CA LYS A 279 16.19 11.79 -11.47
C LYS A 279 14.73 12.25 -11.35
N ARG A 280 13.91 11.45 -10.66
CA ARG A 280 12.45 11.62 -10.46
C ARG A 280 11.58 11.44 -11.70
N ALA A 281 12.14 11.11 -12.87
CA ALA A 281 11.31 10.70 -13.99
C ALA A 281 10.45 9.49 -13.60
N LYS A 282 9.16 9.56 -13.91
CA LYS A 282 8.22 8.45 -13.78
C LYS A 282 8.20 7.68 -15.08
N ILE A 283 8.42 6.39 -15.00
CA ILE A 283 8.55 5.49 -16.15
C ILE A 283 7.44 4.44 -16.06
N GLU A 284 6.77 4.16 -17.17
CA GLU A 284 5.92 2.97 -17.34
C GLU A 284 6.51 2.08 -18.44
N LEU A 285 6.67 0.80 -18.13
CA LEU A 285 7.16 -0.26 -19.00
C LEU A 285 6.02 -1.22 -19.37
N ARG A 286 6.12 -1.79 -20.57
CA ARG A 286 5.31 -2.93 -21.01
C ARG A 286 5.81 -4.24 -20.34
N PRO A 287 5.03 -5.34 -20.41
CA PRO A 287 5.45 -6.63 -19.82
C PRO A 287 6.76 -7.21 -20.36
N ASP A 288 7.13 -6.85 -21.59
CA ASP A 288 8.41 -7.21 -22.24
C ASP A 288 9.58 -6.31 -21.82
N GLY A 289 9.31 -5.25 -21.06
CA GLY A 289 10.29 -4.26 -20.59
C GLY A 289 10.51 -3.09 -21.54
N SER A 290 9.79 -3.02 -22.67
CA SER A 290 9.84 -1.86 -23.55
C SER A 290 9.23 -0.63 -22.86
N LEU A 291 9.73 0.56 -23.16
CA LEU A 291 9.16 1.82 -22.69
C LEU A 291 7.76 1.99 -23.26
N LYS A 292 6.78 2.27 -22.41
CA LYS A 292 5.42 2.66 -22.79
C LYS A 292 5.22 4.16 -22.67
N TYR A 293 5.64 4.72 -21.54
CA TYR A 293 5.39 6.10 -21.17
C TYR A 293 6.49 6.62 -20.24
N ALA A 294 6.79 7.90 -20.35
CA ALA A 294 7.63 8.63 -19.40
C ALA A 294 7.02 10.00 -19.08
N GLU A 295 7.18 10.43 -17.84
CA GLU A 295 6.81 11.76 -17.33
C GLU A 295 7.99 12.31 -16.54
N PHE A 296 8.45 13.51 -16.89
CA PHE A 296 9.57 14.14 -16.19
C PHE A 296 9.51 15.67 -16.30
N GLU A 297 10.05 16.33 -15.27
CA GLU A 297 10.17 17.80 -15.24
C GLU A 297 11.26 18.25 -16.22
N VAL A 298 10.94 19.21 -17.08
CA VAL A 298 11.90 19.77 -18.07
C VAL A 298 12.30 21.20 -17.77
N ALA A 299 11.48 21.93 -17.02
CA ALA A 299 11.78 23.26 -16.54
C ALA A 299 11.02 23.54 -15.25
N HIS A 300 11.56 24.42 -14.42
CA HIS A 300 10.85 25.02 -13.29
C HIS A 300 11.34 26.45 -13.11
N GLY A 301 10.52 27.26 -12.44
CA GLY A 301 10.87 28.64 -12.16
C GLY A 301 9.84 29.32 -11.28
N PHE A 302 9.85 30.65 -11.33
CA PHE A 302 8.87 31.50 -10.69
C PHE A 302 8.20 32.38 -11.75
N MET A 303 6.90 32.60 -11.60
CA MET A 303 6.16 33.57 -12.38
C MET A 303 6.57 34.99 -11.96
N PRO A 304 6.31 36.03 -12.76
CA PRO A 304 6.59 37.42 -12.37
C PRO A 304 5.95 37.84 -11.03
N HIS A 305 4.86 37.17 -10.62
CA HIS A 305 4.16 37.44 -9.36
C HIS A 305 4.63 36.54 -8.19
N GLY A 306 5.64 35.69 -8.41
CA GLY A 306 6.32 34.92 -7.37
C GLY A 306 5.74 33.53 -7.10
N GLU A 307 4.71 33.08 -7.81
CA GLU A 307 4.27 31.68 -7.74
C GLU A 307 5.26 30.76 -8.46
N PRO A 308 5.64 29.61 -7.88
CA PRO A 308 6.45 28.66 -8.61
C PRO A 308 5.63 27.98 -9.70
N TRP A 309 6.30 27.69 -10.80
CA TRP A 309 5.78 26.89 -11.88
C TRP A 309 6.77 25.79 -12.24
N HIS A 310 6.26 24.74 -12.89
CA HIS A 310 7.08 23.71 -13.51
C HIS A 310 6.42 23.18 -14.78
N ASP A 311 7.25 22.84 -15.76
CA ASP A 311 6.85 22.18 -16.98
C ASP A 311 7.10 20.69 -16.85
N THR A 312 6.04 19.89 -17.01
CA THR A 312 6.13 18.44 -17.04
C THR A 312 6.01 17.97 -18.48
N LYS A 313 7.05 17.29 -18.98
CA LYS A 313 7.02 16.64 -20.29
C LYS A 313 6.51 15.22 -20.16
N TYR A 314 5.63 14.86 -21.08
CA TYR A 314 5.03 13.56 -21.21
C TYR A 314 5.41 12.97 -22.56
N VAL A 315 5.94 11.75 -22.56
CA VAL A 315 6.40 11.07 -23.78
C VAL A 315 5.79 9.69 -23.85
N ARG A 316 5.21 9.34 -25.01
CA ARG A 316 4.69 8.01 -25.32
C ARG A 316 5.59 7.31 -26.32
N TYR A 317 5.78 6.01 -26.13
CA TYR A 317 6.68 5.19 -26.92
C TYR A 317 5.96 4.00 -27.53
N ASP A 318 6.36 3.58 -28.73
CA ASP A 318 5.94 2.31 -29.33
C ASP A 318 6.69 1.12 -28.72
N CYS A 319 6.40 -0.10 -29.16
CA CYS A 319 7.07 -1.32 -28.69
C CYS A 319 8.56 -1.39 -29.08
N LYS A 320 9.02 -0.60 -30.06
CA LYS A 320 10.43 -0.48 -30.46
C LYS A 320 11.13 0.69 -29.76
N ASN A 321 10.51 1.25 -28.72
CA ASN A 321 10.98 2.43 -27.97
C ASN A 321 11.11 3.69 -28.84
N ARG A 322 10.39 3.81 -29.95
CA ARG A 322 10.34 5.05 -30.75
C ARG A 322 9.26 5.97 -30.19
N VAL A 323 9.52 7.28 -30.18
CA VAL A 323 8.56 8.28 -29.70
C VAL A 323 7.35 8.31 -30.64
N LEU A 324 6.16 8.05 -30.07
CA LEU A 324 4.87 8.16 -30.77
C LEU A 324 4.28 9.57 -30.66
N GLY A 325 4.57 10.26 -29.57
CA GLY A 325 4.10 11.61 -29.31
C GLY A 325 4.62 12.14 -27.99
N GLU A 326 4.71 13.46 -27.91
CA GLU A 326 5.10 14.17 -26.71
C GLU A 326 4.28 15.45 -26.53
N TYR A 327 4.06 15.84 -25.29
CA TYR A 327 3.48 17.14 -24.96
C TYR A 327 4.08 17.65 -23.64
N VAL A 328 3.99 18.96 -23.43
CA VAL A 328 4.41 19.64 -22.21
C VAL A 328 3.19 20.24 -21.55
N GLU A 329 3.02 19.99 -20.26
CA GLU A 329 2.00 20.62 -19.44
C GLU A 329 2.67 21.60 -18.48
N HIS A 330 2.23 22.84 -18.53
CA HIS A 330 2.66 23.89 -17.62
C HIS A 330 1.80 23.85 -16.36
N TYR A 331 2.43 23.59 -15.22
CA TYR A 331 1.78 23.60 -13.92
C TYR A 331 2.17 24.85 -13.15
N GLN A 332 1.19 25.73 -12.94
CA GLN A 332 1.27 26.77 -11.93
C GLN A 332 0.75 26.18 -10.61
N ALA A 333 1.56 26.25 -9.55
CA ALA A 333 1.09 25.79 -8.26
C ALA A 333 0.00 26.75 -7.75
N ASP A 334 -1.25 26.30 -7.62
CA ASP A 334 -2.31 26.99 -6.85
C ASP A 334 -2.02 26.99 -5.33
N MET A 335 -0.77 26.75 -4.92
CA MET A 335 -0.39 26.68 -3.51
C MET A 335 -0.25 28.10 -2.97
N ALA A 336 -1.13 28.43 -2.02
CA ALA A 336 -1.14 29.72 -1.36
C ALA A 336 0.24 30.08 -0.75
N PRO A 337 0.67 31.36 -0.80
CA PRO A 337 2.02 31.82 -0.42
C PRO A 337 2.52 31.41 0.98
N TRP A 338 1.63 31.03 1.91
CA TRP A 338 2.00 30.68 3.28
C TRP A 338 2.74 29.34 3.42
N GLN A 339 2.71 28.47 2.40
CA GLN A 339 3.48 27.21 2.42
C GLN A 339 4.97 27.39 2.12
N PHE A 340 5.41 28.58 1.66
CA PHE A 340 6.84 28.89 1.42
C PHE A 340 7.56 29.47 2.64
N ARG A 341 6.85 29.88 3.70
CA ARG A 341 7.45 30.54 4.88
C ARG A 341 8.00 29.59 5.94
N LYS A 342 8.15 28.29 5.65
CA LYS A 342 8.83 27.33 6.53
C LYS A 342 10.06 26.76 5.83
N LYS A 343 11.12 27.57 5.73
CA LYS A 343 12.50 27.11 5.63
C LYS A 343 13.36 27.94 6.54
#